data_AF-A0A4S4CIT1-F1
#
_entry.id   AF-A0A4S4CIT1-F1
#
_cell.length_a   1.000
_cell.length_b   1.000
_cell.length_c   1.000
_cell.angle_alpha   90.00
_cell.angle_beta   90.00
_cell.angle_gamma   90.00
#
_symmetry.space_group_name_H-M   'P 1'
#
loop_
_entity.id
_entity.type
_entity.pdbx_description
1 polymer ?
#
loop_
_entity_poly.entity_id
_entity_poly.type
_entity_poly.pdbx_seq_one_letter_code
_entity_poly.pdbx_strand_id
1 'polypeptide(L)'
;MTKNDPTILGAGLALGVVVILGAAVGAYRLLKPAGTAAAGSGLVVGNGVVTPVGSGASGWSVQQALTAQQQQEAAWRRTDAINSLKRDLATAQNEIKLLTDQLNVIDHTPLDQTLVASISDQQWATCRNSGPWITQAVRCTNSGMQPLIDAAVKTAWDARLADQRRPLLTRLSALNSQQLSIIQNLRELGVTVQPVAVRTT
;
A
#
# COMPACT_ATOMS: atom_id res chain seq x y z
N MET A 1 -16.38 47.07 -50.54
CA MET A 1 -17.14 46.41 -49.46
C MET A 1 -16.11 45.80 -48.51
N THR A 2 -15.62 46.55 -47.51
CA THR A 2 -16.03 46.48 -46.07
C THR A 2 -15.91 45.05 -45.51
N LYS A 3 -15.19 44.73 -44.41
CA LYS A 3 -14.86 45.51 -43.21
C LYS A 3 -13.89 44.72 -42.29
N ASN A 4 -12.87 45.42 -41.77
CA ASN A 4 -12.19 45.36 -40.45
C ASN A 4 -11.54 44.08 -39.87
N ASP A 5 -10.20 44.17 -39.80
CA ASP A 5 -9.21 43.72 -38.78
C ASP A 5 -9.55 44.06 -37.29
N PRO A 6 -8.74 43.68 -36.25
CA PRO A 6 -7.70 42.62 -36.15
C PRO A 6 -7.61 41.87 -34.77
N THR A 7 -6.72 40.86 -34.74
CA THR A 7 -5.85 40.35 -33.63
C THR A 7 -6.28 40.38 -32.16
N ILE A 8 -6.13 39.24 -31.48
CA ILE A 8 -5.66 39.20 -30.08
C ILE A 8 -4.47 38.22 -29.96
N LEU A 9 -3.30 38.83 -29.72
CA LEU A 9 -2.10 38.25 -29.13
C LEU A 9 -2.31 37.91 -27.65
N GLY A 10 -1.55 36.94 -27.15
CA GLY A 10 -1.35 36.71 -25.71
C GLY A 10 -0.84 35.30 -25.47
N ALA A 11 0.37 34.94 -25.89
CA ALA A 11 1.59 35.16 -25.12
C ALA A 11 1.42 34.76 -23.65
N GLY A 12 1.86 33.53 -23.32
CA GLY A 12 2.15 33.17 -21.95
C GLY A 12 3.34 33.97 -21.41
N LEU A 13 3.51 33.98 -20.10
CA LEU A 13 4.80 33.77 -19.41
C LEU A 13 4.63 33.98 -17.89
N ALA A 14 5.19 33.01 -17.16
CA ALA A 14 5.82 33.12 -15.86
C ALA A 14 5.18 34.06 -14.81
N LEU A 15 4.51 33.45 -13.82
CA LEU A 15 4.38 34.05 -12.49
C LEU A 15 5.76 34.12 -11.83
N GLY A 16 6.56 35.12 -12.22
CA GLY A 16 7.76 35.52 -11.51
C GLY A 16 7.37 36.15 -10.18
N VAL A 17 7.90 35.60 -9.09
CA VAL A 17 7.80 36.18 -7.75
C VAL A 17 8.59 37.48 -7.74
N VAL A 18 7.88 38.61 -7.66
CA VAL A 18 8.49 39.92 -7.41
C VAL A 18 8.63 40.07 -5.89
N VAL A 19 9.85 39.84 -5.39
CA VAL A 19 10.24 40.19 -4.01
C VAL A 19 10.59 41.67 -4.00
N ILE A 20 9.69 42.51 -3.46
CA ILE A 20 10.02 43.89 -3.11
C ILE A 20 10.43 43.90 -1.64
N LEU A 21 11.74 44.02 -1.42
CA LEU A 21 12.35 44.35 -0.14
C LEU A 21 11.95 45.78 0.23
N GLY A 22 11.26 45.95 1.36
CA GLY A 22 11.09 47.27 1.98
C GLY A 22 9.76 47.47 2.70
N ALA A 23 9.70 46.98 3.94
CA ALA A 23 8.87 47.48 5.04
C ALA A 23 7.36 47.71 4.79
N ALA A 24 6.59 46.64 4.99
CA ALA A 24 5.20 46.55 5.49
C ALA A 24 4.43 45.53 4.64
N VAL A 25 4.52 44.25 4.99
CA VAL A 25 3.86 43.15 4.28
C VAL A 25 2.36 43.17 4.60
N GLY A 26 1.61 44.03 3.90
CA GLY A 26 0.17 43.93 3.79
C GLY A 26 -0.17 42.94 2.67
N ALA A 27 -0.88 41.86 2.99
CA ALA A 27 -1.38 40.93 2.00
C ALA A 27 -2.49 41.61 1.16
N TYR A 28 -2.30 41.69 -0.15
CA TYR A 28 -3.33 42.19 -1.07
C TYR A 28 -4.23 41.03 -1.53
N ARG A 29 -5.55 41.18 -1.36
CA ARG A 29 -6.55 40.29 -1.99
C ARG A 29 -7.14 40.98 -3.20
N LEU A 30 -7.10 40.32 -4.36
CA LEU A 30 -7.82 40.73 -5.56
C LEU A 30 -9.31 40.36 -5.40
N LEU A 31 -10.18 41.36 -5.26
CA LEU A 31 -11.63 41.17 -5.35
C LEU A 31 -12.10 41.49 -6.77
N LYS A 32 -12.89 40.58 -7.34
CA LYS A 32 -13.64 40.81 -8.58
C LYS A 32 -14.85 41.68 -8.25
N PRO A 33 -15.02 42.88 -8.83
CA PRO A 33 -16.11 43.75 -8.45
C PRO A 33 -17.43 43.23 -9.04
N ALA A 34 -18.40 43.00 -8.16
CA ALA A 34 -19.82 42.99 -8.51
C ALA A 34 -20.44 44.26 -7.91
N GLY A 35 -20.74 45.24 -8.77
CA GLY A 35 -21.56 46.39 -8.40
C GLY A 35 -20.82 47.64 -7.90
N THR A 36 -21.09 48.75 -8.59
CA THR A 36 -20.90 50.18 -8.29
C THR A 36 -19.99 50.58 -7.11
N ALA A 37 -18.88 51.23 -7.48
CA ALA A 37 -17.89 51.85 -6.60
C ALA A 37 -18.49 52.85 -5.61
N ALA A 38 -18.23 52.66 -4.32
CA ALA A 38 -18.29 53.72 -3.32
C ALA A 38 -16.91 54.40 -3.23
N ALA A 39 -16.93 55.73 -3.32
CA ALA A 39 -15.76 56.59 -3.36
C ALA A 39 -14.86 56.38 -2.12
N GLY A 40 -13.66 55.87 -2.36
CA GLY A 40 -12.58 55.80 -1.38
C GLY A 40 -11.25 55.74 -2.12
N SER A 41 -10.26 56.49 -1.65
CA SER A 41 -8.94 56.67 -2.25
C SER A 41 -8.20 55.34 -2.45
N GLY A 42 -8.41 54.70 -3.61
CA GLY A 42 -7.70 53.51 -4.05
C GLY A 42 -7.13 53.74 -5.46
N LEU A 43 -5.88 53.35 -5.67
CA LEU A 43 -5.24 53.44 -7.00
C LEU A 43 -5.89 52.39 -7.92
N VAL A 44 -6.52 52.84 -9.00
CA VAL A 44 -7.15 51.95 -9.98
C VAL A 44 -6.08 51.45 -10.95
N VAL A 45 -5.82 50.14 -10.94
CA VAL A 45 -4.97 49.47 -11.94
C VAL A 45 -5.84 48.40 -12.62
N GLY A 46 -6.41 48.73 -13.78
CA GLY A 46 -7.34 47.86 -14.50
C GLY A 46 -8.69 47.65 -13.79
N ASN A 47 -9.45 46.64 -14.22
CA ASN A 47 -10.81 46.29 -13.71
C ASN A 47 -10.88 45.84 -12.23
N GLY A 48 -9.88 46.15 -11.41
CA GLY A 48 -9.85 45.85 -9.98
C GLY A 48 -9.49 47.10 -9.17
N VAL A 49 -10.19 47.28 -8.05
CA VAL A 49 -9.86 48.32 -7.05
C VAL A 49 -8.99 47.67 -5.98
N VAL A 50 -7.78 48.19 -5.77
CA VAL A 50 -6.96 47.81 -4.63
C VAL A 50 -7.26 48.80 -3.50
N THR A 51 -7.92 48.31 -2.45
CA THR A 51 -8.10 49.09 -1.22
C THR A 51 -7.03 48.66 -0.20
N PRO A 52 -6.38 49.59 0.49
CA PRO A 52 -5.50 49.24 1.60
C PRO A 52 -6.35 48.57 2.70
N VAL A 53 -5.85 47.46 3.25
CA VAL A 53 -6.43 46.84 4.45
C VAL A 53 -6.12 47.74 5.63
N GLY A 54 -6.87 48.84 5.72
CA GLY A 54 -6.87 49.73 6.88
C GLY A 54 -7.58 49.04 8.03
N SER A 55 -6.84 48.88 9.13
CA SER A 55 -7.25 48.66 10.51
C SER A 55 -8.68 49.12 10.84
N GLY A 56 -9.67 48.31 10.48
CA GLY A 56 -11.07 48.65 10.64
C GLY A 56 -11.95 47.41 10.62
N ALA A 57 -12.43 47.04 11.82
CA ALA A 57 -13.67 46.29 12.01
C ALA A 57 -13.78 44.87 11.42
N SER A 58 -12.72 44.07 11.48
CA SER A 58 -12.89 42.63 11.67
C SER A 58 -11.82 42.14 12.64
N GLY A 59 -12.24 41.65 13.80
CA GLY A 59 -11.37 41.18 14.89
C GLY A 59 -10.57 39.91 14.57
N TRP A 60 -10.23 39.71 13.30
CA TRP A 60 -9.32 38.69 12.82
C TRP A 60 -7.91 39.24 12.80
N SER A 61 -7.20 39.04 13.91
CA SER A 61 -5.78 39.39 13.97
C SER A 61 -4.99 38.57 12.94
N VAL A 62 -3.90 39.12 12.42
CA VAL A 62 -2.92 38.39 11.59
C VAL A 62 -2.50 37.07 12.28
N GLN A 63 -2.48 37.06 13.61
CA GLN A 63 -2.26 35.88 14.44
C GLN A 63 -3.35 34.80 14.23
N GLN A 64 -4.63 35.18 14.16
CA GLN A 64 -5.74 34.24 13.90
C GLN A 64 -5.65 33.63 12.49
N ALA A 65 -5.27 34.43 11.49
CA ALA A 65 -5.03 33.93 10.13
C ALA A 65 -3.84 32.94 10.09
N LEU A 66 -2.75 33.25 10.80
CA LEU A 66 -1.60 32.36 10.92
C LEU A 66 -1.97 31.05 11.64
N THR A 67 -2.74 31.13 12.73
CA THR A 67 -3.21 29.92 13.45
C THR A 67 -4.17 29.09 12.60
N ALA A 68 -5.05 29.71 11.81
CA ALA A 68 -5.94 29.00 10.90
C ALA A 68 -5.16 28.29 9.79
N GLN A 69 -4.11 28.94 9.25
CA GLN A 69 -3.23 28.33 8.26
C GLN A 69 -2.44 27.15 8.84
N GLN A 70 -1.90 27.29 10.05
CA GLN A 70 -1.22 26.18 10.76
C GLN A 70 -2.16 25.01 11.05
N GLN A 71 -3.41 25.28 11.42
CA GLN A 71 -4.42 24.24 11.63
C GLN A 71 -4.80 23.53 10.33
N GLN A 72 -4.93 24.26 9.22
CA GLN A 72 -5.16 23.66 7.92
C GLN A 72 -3.97 22.77 7.52
N GLU A 73 -2.74 23.26 7.62
CA GLU A 73 -1.55 22.48 7.28
C GLU A 73 -1.42 21.21 8.15
N ALA A 74 -1.71 21.31 9.45
CA ALA A 74 -1.78 20.16 10.34
C ALA A 74 -2.86 19.16 9.92
N ALA A 75 -4.04 19.62 9.48
CA ALA A 75 -5.12 18.77 8.99
C ALA A 75 -4.76 18.08 7.66
N TRP A 76 -4.09 18.79 6.75
CA TRP A 76 -3.57 18.23 5.49
C TRP A 76 -2.54 17.13 5.76
N ARG A 77 -1.57 17.36 6.65
CA ARG A 77 -0.57 16.35 7.03
C ARG A 77 -1.20 15.12 7.67
N ARG A 78 -2.20 15.30 8.54
CA ARG A 78 -2.97 14.18 9.13
C ARG A 78 -3.70 13.37 8.06
N THR A 79 -4.34 14.05 7.11
CA THR A 79 -5.07 13.39 6.02
C THR A 79 -4.13 12.61 5.11
N ASP A 80 -2.97 13.19 4.81
CA ASP A 80 -1.94 12.53 3.99
C ASP A 80 -1.36 11.29 4.69
N ALA A 81 -1.08 11.37 5.99
CA ALA A 81 -0.66 10.23 6.80
C ALA A 81 -1.72 9.11 6.80
N ILE A 82 -3.01 9.44 6.98
CA ILE A 82 -4.10 8.46 6.92
C ILE A 82 -4.16 7.81 5.53
N ASN A 83 -4.02 8.58 4.45
CA ASN A 83 -4.07 8.06 3.08
C ASN A 83 -2.84 7.19 2.75
N SER A 84 -1.67 7.51 3.30
CA SER A 84 -0.48 6.65 3.20
C SER A 84 -0.73 5.32 3.90
N LEU A 85 -1.12 5.36 5.18
CA LEU A 85 -1.37 4.15 5.98
C LEU A 85 -2.46 3.26 5.39
N LYS A 86 -3.51 3.84 4.79
CA LYS A 86 -4.55 3.08 4.07
C LYS A 86 -4.01 2.39 2.81
N ARG A 87 -3.12 3.03 2.05
CA ARG A 87 -2.47 2.40 0.89
C ARG A 87 -1.53 1.28 1.31
N ASP A 88 -0.78 1.49 2.38
CA ASP A 88 0.12 0.47 2.94
C ASP A 88 -0.68 -0.73 3.46
N LEU A 89 -1.81 -0.47 4.14
CA LEU A 89 -2.74 -1.50 4.59
C LEU A 89 -3.30 -2.31 3.42
N ALA A 90 -3.77 -1.64 2.36
CA ALA A 90 -4.31 -2.32 1.17
C ALA A 90 -3.22 -3.17 0.48
N THR A 91 -1.99 -2.69 0.44
CA THR A 91 -0.85 -3.44 -0.10
C THR A 91 -0.56 -4.69 0.72
N ALA A 92 -0.49 -4.56 2.05
CA ALA A 92 -0.27 -5.69 2.94
C ALA A 92 -1.41 -6.73 2.84
N GLN A 93 -2.66 -6.28 2.78
CA GLN A 93 -3.82 -7.17 2.63
C GLN A 93 -3.83 -7.92 1.29
N ASN A 94 -3.45 -7.25 0.19
CA ASN A 94 -3.29 -7.90 -1.10
C ASN A 94 -2.19 -8.95 -1.08
N GLU A 95 -1.04 -8.65 -0.45
CA GLU A 95 0.06 -9.61 -0.32
C GLU A 95 -0.35 -10.83 0.53
N ILE A 96 -1.05 -10.61 1.64
CA ILE A 96 -1.63 -11.68 2.47
C ILE A 96 -2.54 -12.58 1.64
N LYS A 97 -3.45 -12.00 0.84
CA LYS A 97 -4.35 -12.77 -0.01
C LYS A 97 -3.58 -13.60 -1.03
N LEU A 98 -2.61 -13.00 -1.71
CA LEU A 98 -1.77 -13.67 -2.70
C LEU A 98 -1.00 -14.87 -2.11
N LEU A 99 -0.40 -14.68 -0.94
CA LEU A 99 0.31 -15.74 -0.23
C LEU A 99 -0.64 -16.83 0.28
N THR A 100 -1.84 -16.47 0.70
CA THR A 100 -2.88 -17.44 1.09
C THR A 100 -3.32 -18.28 -0.10
N ASP A 101 -3.52 -17.65 -1.26
CA ASP A 101 -3.87 -18.34 -2.51
C ASP A 101 -2.74 -19.29 -2.94
N GLN A 102 -1.47 -18.87 -2.84
CA GLN A 102 -0.32 -19.75 -3.07
C GLN A 102 -0.29 -20.93 -2.10
N LEU A 103 -0.59 -20.71 -0.82
CA LEU A 103 -0.67 -21.77 0.18
C LEU A 103 -1.74 -22.80 -0.17
N ASN A 104 -2.91 -22.35 -0.62
CA ASN A 104 -4.00 -23.21 -1.06
C ASN A 104 -3.59 -24.05 -2.29
N VAL A 105 -2.84 -23.48 -3.23
CA VAL A 105 -2.30 -24.25 -4.37
C VAL A 105 -1.35 -25.35 -3.89
N ILE A 106 -0.47 -25.05 -2.92
CA ILE A 106 0.44 -26.05 -2.35
C ILE A 106 -0.33 -27.16 -1.63
N ASP A 107 -1.33 -26.81 -0.82
CA ASP A 107 -2.18 -27.76 -0.10
C ASP A 107 -2.94 -28.73 -1.05
N HIS A 108 -3.22 -28.30 -2.28
CA HIS A 108 -3.89 -29.10 -3.31
C HIS A 108 -2.94 -29.71 -4.35
N THR A 109 -1.63 -29.61 -4.15
CA THR A 109 -0.65 -30.14 -5.11
C THR A 109 -0.71 -31.68 -5.13
N PRO A 110 -0.95 -32.31 -6.29
CA PRO A 110 -1.02 -33.76 -6.39
C PRO A 110 0.34 -34.39 -6.16
N LEU A 111 0.34 -35.62 -5.61
CA LEU A 111 1.55 -36.40 -5.37
C LEU A 111 2.37 -36.57 -6.67
N ASP A 112 3.64 -36.20 -6.60
CA ASP A 112 4.59 -36.33 -7.70
C ASP A 112 4.91 -37.81 -7.98
N GLN A 113 4.46 -38.31 -9.15
CA GLN A 113 4.67 -39.69 -9.57
C GLN A 113 6.15 -40.04 -9.74
N THR A 114 7.02 -39.06 -10.02
CA THR A 114 8.46 -39.30 -10.13
C THR A 114 9.08 -39.59 -8.76
N LEU A 115 8.60 -38.92 -7.70
CA LEU A 115 9.00 -39.20 -6.32
C LEU A 115 8.56 -40.61 -5.89
N VAL A 116 7.33 -41.00 -6.26
CA VAL A 116 6.82 -42.36 -6.00
C VAL A 116 7.73 -43.40 -6.62
N ALA A 117 8.06 -43.24 -7.91
CA ALA A 117 8.95 -44.16 -8.62
C ALA A 117 10.34 -44.22 -7.96
N SER A 118 10.95 -43.06 -7.65
CA SER A 118 12.29 -43.03 -7.07
C SER A 118 12.37 -43.67 -5.68
N ILE A 119 11.36 -43.44 -4.84
CA ILE A 119 11.31 -44.04 -3.49
C ILE A 119 11.04 -45.53 -3.59
N SER A 120 10.10 -45.93 -4.45
CA SER A 120 9.82 -47.34 -4.72
C SER A 120 11.09 -48.08 -5.13
N ASP A 121 11.83 -47.56 -6.11
CA ASP A 121 13.09 -48.16 -6.57
C ASP A 121 14.13 -48.28 -5.47
N GLN A 122 14.28 -47.23 -4.64
CA GLN A 122 15.20 -47.23 -3.52
C GLN A 122 14.83 -48.28 -2.46
N GLN A 123 13.55 -48.42 -2.12
CA GLN A 123 13.09 -49.43 -1.18
C GLN A 123 13.31 -50.83 -1.73
N TRP A 124 12.97 -51.07 -3.00
CA TRP A 124 13.18 -52.36 -3.66
C TRP A 124 14.66 -52.72 -3.78
N ALA A 125 15.52 -51.75 -4.07
CA ALA A 125 16.97 -51.95 -4.07
C ALA A 125 17.49 -52.25 -2.66
N THR A 126 17.02 -51.51 -1.65
CA THR A 126 17.40 -51.73 -0.25
C THR A 126 17.01 -53.13 0.21
N CYS A 127 15.77 -53.55 -0.08
CA CYS A 127 15.31 -54.90 0.24
C CYS A 127 16.16 -55.96 -0.47
N ARG A 128 16.46 -55.74 -1.77
CA ARG A 128 17.28 -56.67 -2.56
C ARG A 128 18.72 -56.78 -2.07
N ASN A 129 19.28 -55.71 -1.52
CA ASN A 129 20.64 -55.67 -1.01
C ASN A 129 20.74 -56.05 0.49
N SER A 130 19.60 -56.24 1.17
CA SER A 130 19.55 -56.55 2.59
C SER A 130 19.58 -58.06 2.86
N GLY A 131 20.77 -58.59 3.17
CA GLY A 131 20.94 -59.91 3.77
C GLY A 131 20.98 -61.11 2.81
N PRO A 132 20.89 -62.34 3.33
CA PRO A 132 21.05 -63.56 2.54
C PRO A 132 19.86 -63.79 1.59
N TRP A 133 20.16 -64.11 0.33
CA TRP A 133 19.19 -64.31 -0.77
C TRP A 133 18.03 -65.26 -0.42
N ILE A 134 18.28 -66.28 0.41
CA ILE A 134 17.30 -67.30 0.81
C ILE A 134 16.13 -66.68 1.58
N THR A 135 16.42 -65.65 2.39
CA THR A 135 15.39 -64.95 3.19
C THR A 135 14.85 -63.70 2.50
N GLN A 136 15.47 -63.29 1.39
CA GLN A 136 15.13 -62.09 0.63
C GLN A 136 13.80 -62.27 -0.10
N ALA A 137 13.54 -63.44 -0.71
CA ALA A 137 12.30 -63.70 -1.44
C ALA A 137 11.04 -63.62 -0.55
N VAL A 138 11.16 -63.94 0.74
CA VAL A 138 10.04 -63.88 1.70
C VAL A 138 9.81 -62.46 2.20
N ARG A 139 10.88 -61.67 2.37
CA ARG A 139 10.81 -60.27 2.84
C ARG A 139 10.42 -59.28 1.74
N CYS A 140 10.95 -59.47 0.53
CA CYS A 140 10.71 -58.60 -0.63
C CYS A 140 9.48 -59.08 -1.42
N THR A 141 8.34 -59.18 -0.75
CA THR A 141 7.04 -59.44 -1.40
C THR A 141 6.26 -58.14 -1.52
N ASN A 142 5.39 -58.04 -2.55
CA ASN A 142 4.57 -56.84 -2.76
C ASN A 142 3.75 -56.45 -1.52
N SER A 143 3.16 -57.42 -0.83
CA SER A 143 2.34 -57.17 0.37
C SER A 143 3.12 -56.60 1.55
N GLY A 144 4.40 -56.95 1.71
CA GLY A 144 5.27 -56.40 2.74
C GLY A 144 5.88 -55.05 2.37
N MET A 145 6.16 -54.83 1.09
CA MET A 145 6.84 -53.64 0.58
C MET A 145 5.92 -52.45 0.35
N GLN A 146 4.71 -52.67 -0.16
CA GLN A 146 3.75 -51.60 -0.45
C GLN A 146 3.52 -50.63 0.72
N PRO A 147 3.22 -51.08 1.96
CA PRO A 147 3.00 -50.15 3.07
C PRO A 147 4.25 -49.37 3.48
N LEU A 148 5.45 -49.96 3.32
CA LEU A 148 6.72 -49.28 3.59
C LEU A 148 6.98 -48.18 2.55
N ILE A 149 6.73 -48.48 1.28
CA ILE A 149 6.84 -47.51 0.19
C ILE A 149 5.84 -46.38 0.37
N ASP A 150 4.57 -46.69 0.62
CA ASP A 150 3.51 -45.69 0.80
C ASP A 150 3.82 -44.77 2.00
N ALA A 151 4.30 -45.32 3.11
CA ALA A 151 4.70 -44.55 4.28
C ALA A 151 5.92 -43.65 3.99
N ALA A 152 6.93 -44.16 3.28
CA ALA A 152 8.11 -43.41 2.91
C ALA A 152 7.78 -42.28 1.92
N VAL A 153 6.95 -42.56 0.91
CA VAL A 153 6.43 -41.59 -0.07
C VAL A 153 5.66 -40.50 0.65
N LYS A 154 4.72 -40.86 1.52
CA LYS A 154 3.94 -39.90 2.29
C LYS A 154 4.83 -38.99 3.13
N THR A 155 5.78 -39.57 3.86
CA THR A 155 6.69 -38.81 4.72
C THR A 155 7.56 -37.84 3.90
N ALA A 156 8.11 -38.29 2.77
CA ALA A 156 8.91 -37.45 1.89
C ALA A 156 8.09 -36.34 1.23
N TRP A 157 6.84 -36.64 0.84
CA TRP A 157 5.93 -35.67 0.26
C TRP A 157 5.50 -34.61 1.27
N ASP A 158 5.10 -35.03 2.47
CA ASP A 158 4.70 -34.14 3.55
C ASP A 158 5.87 -33.20 3.95
N ALA A 159 7.11 -33.71 3.94
CA ALA A 159 8.31 -32.91 4.16
C ALA A 159 8.51 -31.84 3.07
N ARG A 160 8.38 -32.20 1.78
CA ARG A 160 8.47 -31.24 0.68
C ARG A 160 7.41 -30.15 0.76
N LEU A 161 6.16 -30.53 1.07
CA LEU A 161 5.08 -29.57 1.25
C LEU A 161 5.33 -28.66 2.47
N ALA A 162 5.85 -29.21 3.57
CA ALA A 162 6.23 -28.42 4.74
C ALA A 162 7.31 -27.40 4.40
N ASP A 163 8.36 -27.79 3.68
CA ASP A 163 9.44 -26.91 3.25
C ASP A 163 8.95 -25.79 2.32
N GLN A 164 8.00 -26.07 1.43
CA GLN A 164 7.37 -25.06 0.57
C GLN A 164 6.47 -24.10 1.35
N ARG A 165 5.72 -24.58 2.35
CA ARG A 165 4.81 -23.74 3.16
C ARG A 165 5.55 -22.85 4.14
N ARG A 166 6.68 -23.31 4.68
CA ARG A 166 7.43 -22.61 5.75
C ARG A 166 7.80 -21.15 5.42
N PRO A 167 8.39 -20.81 4.26
CA PRO A 167 8.70 -19.41 3.93
C PRO A 167 7.43 -18.57 3.77
N LEU A 168 6.36 -19.14 3.21
CA LEU A 168 5.09 -18.43 3.01
C LEU A 168 4.41 -18.12 4.34
N LEU A 169 4.34 -19.09 5.26
CA LEU A 169 3.82 -18.90 6.62
C LEU A 169 4.63 -17.87 7.41
N THR A 170 5.96 -17.87 7.24
CA THR A 170 6.84 -16.87 7.87
C THR A 170 6.57 -15.46 7.32
N ARG A 171 6.36 -15.33 6.01
CA ARG A 171 6.01 -14.05 5.41
C ARG A 171 4.61 -13.58 5.83
N LEU A 172 3.64 -14.49 5.87
CA LEU A 172 2.28 -14.21 6.33
C LEU A 172 2.24 -13.72 7.78
N SER A 173 3.03 -14.31 8.69
CA SER A 173 3.09 -13.87 10.08
C SER A 173 3.71 -12.47 10.23
N ALA A 174 4.73 -12.16 9.42
CA ALA A 174 5.32 -10.82 9.36
C ALA A 174 4.31 -9.78 8.83
N LEU A 175 3.59 -10.09 7.76
CA LEU A 175 2.56 -9.21 7.19
C LEU A 175 1.37 -9.02 8.14
N ASN A 176 0.98 -10.05 8.89
CA ASN A 176 -0.06 -9.92 9.91
C ASN A 176 0.36 -8.94 11.01
N SER A 177 1.61 -9.02 11.47
CA SER A 177 2.15 -8.09 12.46
C SER A 177 2.20 -6.66 11.94
N GLN A 178 2.59 -6.47 10.67
CA GLN A 178 2.56 -5.18 9.99
C GLN A 178 1.13 -4.64 9.82
N GLN A 179 0.17 -5.49 9.48
CA GLN A 179 -1.23 -5.09 9.38
C GLN A 179 -1.77 -4.58 10.73
N LEU A 180 -1.49 -5.30 11.82
CA LEU A 180 -1.94 -4.91 13.15
C LEU A 180 -1.33 -3.58 13.60
N SER A 181 -0.05 -3.34 13.31
CA SER A 181 0.60 -2.06 13.64
C SER A 181 0.03 -0.90 12.83
N ILE A 182 -0.25 -1.08 11.53
CA ILE A 182 -0.90 -0.06 10.69
C ILE A 182 -2.31 0.25 11.20
N ILE A 183 -3.09 -0.78 11.55
CA ILE A 183 -4.44 -0.61 12.12
C ILE A 183 -4.39 0.16 13.45
N GLN A 184 -3.39 -0.11 14.29
CA GLN A 184 -3.20 0.63 15.54
C GLN A 184 -2.89 2.11 15.27
N ASN A 185 -1.96 2.40 14.35
CA ASN A 185 -1.63 3.79 13.96
C ASN A 185 -2.85 4.52 13.37
N LEU A 186 -3.66 3.84 12.56
CA LEU A 186 -4.91 4.39 12.04
C LEU A 186 -5.93 4.67 13.16
N ARG A 187 -5.99 3.80 14.18
CA ARG A 187 -6.87 3.98 15.34
C ARG A 187 -6.46 5.20 16.18
N GLU A 188 -5.16 5.41 16.37
CA GLU A 188 -4.62 6.62 17.03
C GLU A 188 -4.96 7.91 16.28
N LEU A 189 -5.12 7.83 14.95
CA LEU A 189 -5.58 8.91 14.09
C LEU A 189 -7.12 9.01 13.99
N GLY A 190 -7.86 8.19 14.74
CA GLY A 190 -9.33 8.20 14.80
C GLY A 190 -10.03 7.39 13.69
N VAL A 191 -9.30 6.55 12.95
CA VAL A 191 -9.82 5.74 11.85
C VAL A 191 -9.90 4.26 12.29
N THR A 192 -11.10 3.70 12.34
CA THR A 192 -11.31 2.27 12.65
C THR A 192 -11.34 1.44 11.37
N VAL A 193 -10.49 0.41 11.29
CA VAL A 193 -10.46 -0.55 10.18
C VAL A 193 -10.41 -1.98 10.72
N GLN A 194 -11.12 -2.90 10.07
CA GLN A 194 -11.17 -4.31 10.46
C GLN A 194 -9.93 -5.06 9.95
N PRO A 195 -9.31 -5.94 10.78
CA PRO A 195 -8.24 -6.81 10.31
C PRO A 195 -8.76 -7.90 9.37
N VAL A 196 -7.86 -8.40 8.52
CA VAL A 196 -8.08 -9.55 7.64
C VAL A 196 -7.64 -10.80 8.40
N ALA A 197 -8.41 -11.88 8.31
CA ALA A 197 -8.02 -13.14 8.93
C ALA A 197 -6.81 -13.74 8.19
N VAL A 198 -5.73 -14.03 8.91
CA VAL A 198 -4.49 -14.58 8.36
C VAL A 198 -4.30 -16.01 8.87
N ARG A 199 -3.99 -16.94 7.97
CA ARG A 199 -3.60 -18.31 8.30
C ARG A 199 -2.13 -18.30 8.73
N THR A 200 -1.86 -18.55 10.01
CA THR A 200 -0.52 -18.46 10.60
C THR A 200 0.08 -19.81 11.02
N THR A 201 -0.66 -20.91 10.84
CA THR A 201 -0.29 -22.27 11.24
C THR A 201 -0.62 -23.26 10.13
#